data_AF-A0A5N5QCS1-F1
#
_entry.id   AF-A0A5N5QCS1-F1
#
_cell.length_a   1.000
_cell.length_b   1.000
_cell.length_c   1.000
_cell.angle_alpha   90.00
_cell.angle_beta   90.00
_cell.angle_gamma   90.00
#
_symmetry.space_group_name_H-M   'P 1'
#
loop_
_entity.id
_entity.type
_entity.pdbx_description
1 polymer ?
#
loop_
_entity_poly.entity_id
_entity_poly.type
_entity_poly.pdbx_seq_one_letter_code
_entity_poly.pdbx_strand_id
1 'polypeptide(L)'
;MKLWELREGLFIKAFSSQGDRYANSLQVFPLSSPHPLPPINFQFNFCEFTLDPKQELAVLVGVDPECAASLQVHIRSTITGLPHPLARRSLLTVKFTRSWSMVGLDIMENILSVKFSNNTSQTYEVLTWDWTSGVLLGRISSNNGICDFTFLDRSHLVLYSATHDESSGDLALRSISLQIFAIPVVLEDRGDLTNAHFDPDGYPILSPVLTFELPQLHALYSVYGESSFLVRSDPTPGRIIYVASAAFACSHAITLGLTLTIRGTHGMYHYYRVIVSGFHLLKHLEQCKRDATTVLPWSEWGEQATRWSLENTGPDDWICWISGPRYVVANHLSHPWTVSLSVVDFHTPTIRCRPSPASHDFQLSSRQSGAPKCREALSDPSFSSFYPSDVHSEAASEGSSSSDNVAFAKVVDSNTPTLTTRGFKTEFFSRLPFRIVTRKRAYTTHDGWLINGNHIIGVEPWDSQGGGFQASEAISIYKLRVSTIE
;
A
#
# COMPACT_ATOMS: atom_id res chain seq x y z
N MET A 1 -14.32 -16.78 0.21
CA MET A 1 -13.42 -15.61 0.06
C MET A 1 -12.25 -15.84 1.00
N LYS A 2 -11.01 -15.65 0.55
CA LYS A 2 -9.84 -15.67 1.44
C LYS A 2 -9.28 -14.26 1.48
N LEU A 3 -9.19 -13.72 2.68
CA LEU A 3 -8.61 -12.43 2.96
C LEU A 3 -7.25 -12.69 3.59
N TRP A 4 -6.26 -11.88 3.20
CA TRP A 4 -4.90 -12.01 3.67
C TRP A 4 -4.41 -10.65 4.10
N GLU A 5 -3.63 -10.63 5.17
CA GLU A 5 -2.97 -9.42 5.63
C GLU A 5 -1.57 -9.80 6.08
N LEU A 6 -0.58 -9.04 5.66
CA LEU A 6 0.77 -9.10 6.21
C LEU A 6 0.95 -7.86 7.07
N ARG A 7 1.11 -8.05 8.38
CA ARG A 7 1.20 -6.95 9.34
C ARG A 7 2.20 -7.27 10.43
N GLU A 8 3.18 -6.39 10.62
CA GLU A 8 4.17 -6.47 11.72
C GLU A 8 4.87 -7.84 11.88
N GLY A 9 5.18 -8.52 10.78
CA GLY A 9 5.83 -9.83 10.80
C GLY A 9 4.87 -10.99 11.11
N LEU A 10 3.56 -10.74 11.10
CA LEU A 10 2.52 -11.75 11.11
C LEU A 10 1.88 -11.82 9.72
N PHE A 11 1.82 -13.01 9.16
CA PHE A 11 0.99 -13.29 8.01
C PHE A 11 -0.34 -13.84 8.53
N ILE A 12 -1.45 -13.16 8.24
CA ILE A 12 -2.77 -13.51 8.73
C ILE A 12 -3.65 -13.93 7.56
N LYS A 13 -4.38 -15.01 7.76
CA LYS A 13 -5.33 -15.57 6.83
C LYS A 13 -6.72 -15.61 7.45
N ALA A 14 -7.71 -15.04 6.77
CA ALA A 14 -9.10 -15.32 7.07
C ALA A 14 -9.65 -16.43 6.18
N PHE A 15 -10.44 -17.31 6.78
CA PHE A 15 -11.05 -18.44 6.08
C PHE A 15 -12.43 -18.75 6.64
N SER A 16 -13.24 -19.47 5.85
CA SER A 16 -14.48 -20.07 6.32
C SER A 16 -14.22 -21.51 6.72
N SER A 17 -14.57 -21.86 7.96
CA SER A 17 -14.58 -23.25 8.44
C SER A 17 -15.71 -24.09 7.81
N GLN A 18 -16.73 -23.45 7.25
CA GLN A 18 -17.94 -24.09 6.70
C GLN A 18 -18.00 -24.06 5.18
N GLY A 19 -17.00 -23.47 4.51
CA GLY A 19 -17.01 -23.27 3.05
C GLY A 19 -17.90 -22.11 2.57
N ASP A 20 -18.35 -21.25 3.49
CA ASP A 20 -19.13 -20.06 3.18
C ASP A 20 -18.36 -19.03 2.37
N ARG A 21 -19.11 -18.13 1.72
CA ARG A 21 -18.55 -17.00 0.98
C ARG A 21 -17.71 -16.11 1.87
N TYR A 22 -18.15 -15.87 3.11
CA TYR A 22 -17.51 -14.99 4.09
C TYR A 22 -16.63 -15.77 5.07
N ALA A 23 -15.61 -15.12 5.60
CA ALA A 23 -14.74 -15.75 6.59
C ALA A 23 -15.42 -15.74 7.97
N ASN A 24 -15.11 -16.74 8.78
CA ASN A 24 -15.53 -16.81 10.19
C ASN A 24 -14.38 -17.18 11.13
N SER A 25 -13.18 -17.37 10.58
CA SER A 25 -12.00 -17.75 11.34
C SER A 25 -10.77 -17.00 10.85
N LEU A 26 -9.83 -16.74 11.77
CA LEU A 26 -8.51 -16.20 11.49
C LEU A 26 -7.42 -17.22 11.85
N GLN A 27 -6.40 -17.32 11.01
CA GLN A 27 -5.20 -18.12 11.22
C GLN A 27 -4.00 -17.20 11.15
N VAL A 28 -3.20 -17.14 12.23
CA VAL A 28 -2.01 -16.28 12.32
C VAL A 28 -0.74 -17.11 12.16
N PHE A 29 0.13 -16.68 11.26
CA PHE A 29 1.44 -17.27 10.97
C PHE A 29 2.54 -16.25 11.31
N PRO A 30 3.17 -16.34 12.50
CA PRO A 30 4.31 -15.49 12.82
C PRO A 30 5.49 -15.84 11.91
N LEU A 31 6.05 -14.89 11.17
CA LEU A 31 7.18 -15.15 10.26
C LEU A 31 8.46 -15.61 11.00
N SER A 32 8.53 -15.37 12.30
CA SER A 32 9.62 -15.83 13.17
C SER A 32 9.45 -17.27 13.66
N SER A 33 8.30 -17.90 13.41
CA SER A 33 7.97 -19.25 13.87
C SER A 33 7.54 -20.12 12.68
N PRO A 34 8.01 -21.38 12.59
CA PRO A 34 7.50 -22.30 11.59
C PRO A 34 6.07 -22.78 11.90
N HIS A 35 5.61 -22.60 13.14
CA HIS A 35 4.30 -23.08 13.58
C HIS A 35 3.27 -21.95 13.62
N PRO A 36 2.12 -22.12 12.94
CA PRO A 36 0.99 -21.20 13.10
C PRO A 36 0.45 -21.24 14.53
N LEU A 37 -0.13 -20.13 14.98
CA LEU A 37 -0.90 -20.10 16.23
C LEU A 37 -2.20 -20.92 16.07
N PRO A 38 -2.91 -21.31 17.14
CA PRO A 38 -4.22 -21.91 16.99
C PRO A 38 -5.18 -20.96 16.24
N PRO A 39 -6.02 -21.46 15.31
CA PRO A 39 -6.99 -20.61 14.64
C PRO A 39 -8.04 -20.06 15.61
N ILE A 40 -8.41 -18.80 15.41
CA ILE A 40 -9.44 -18.10 16.18
C ILE A 40 -10.75 -18.24 15.42
N ASN A 41 -11.75 -18.86 16.03
CA ASN A 41 -13.07 -19.02 15.42
C ASN A 41 -14.03 -17.99 16.01
N PHE A 42 -14.67 -17.21 15.14
CA PHE A 42 -15.69 -16.25 15.50
C PHE A 42 -17.07 -16.86 15.27
N GLN A 43 -18.04 -16.50 16.11
CA GLN A 43 -19.42 -16.97 16.00
C GLN A 43 -20.24 -16.18 14.96
N PHE A 44 -19.57 -15.47 14.05
CA PHE A 44 -20.18 -14.63 13.04
C PHE A 44 -19.30 -14.58 11.79
N ASN A 45 -19.91 -14.20 10.67
CA ASN A 45 -19.26 -14.06 9.39
C ASN A 45 -18.79 -12.62 9.18
N PHE A 46 -17.60 -12.44 8.59
CA PHE A 46 -17.02 -11.14 8.27
C PHE A 46 -16.46 -11.10 6.84
N CYS A 47 -16.41 -9.90 6.27
CA CYS A 47 -15.97 -9.64 4.90
C CYS A 47 -14.67 -8.83 4.81
N GLU A 48 -14.22 -8.23 5.91
CA GLU A 48 -12.95 -7.52 5.98
C GLU A 48 -12.39 -7.60 7.41
N PHE A 49 -11.07 -7.59 7.57
CA PHE A 49 -10.43 -7.61 8.87
C PHE A 49 -9.13 -6.81 8.90
N THR A 50 -8.73 -6.40 10.10
CA THR A 50 -7.36 -5.94 10.33
C THR A 50 -6.95 -6.18 11.79
N LEU A 51 -5.64 -6.25 12.07
CA LEU A 51 -5.11 -6.54 13.40
C LEU A 51 -4.11 -5.50 13.92
N ASP A 52 -4.13 -5.29 15.23
CA ASP A 52 -2.99 -4.73 15.96
C ASP A 52 -2.44 -5.77 16.95
N PRO A 53 -1.38 -6.51 16.57
CA PRO A 53 -0.79 -7.54 17.42
C PRO A 53 -0.25 -7.02 18.75
N LYS A 54 0.27 -5.79 18.77
CA LYS A 54 0.82 -5.16 19.98
C LYS A 54 -0.27 -4.93 21.02
N GLN A 55 -1.48 -4.61 20.56
CA GLN A 55 -2.65 -4.40 21.41
C GLN A 55 -3.51 -5.65 21.55
N GLU A 56 -3.11 -6.78 20.96
CA GLU A 56 -3.89 -8.02 20.91
C GLU A 56 -5.30 -7.81 20.33
N LEU A 57 -5.41 -6.90 19.36
CA LEU A 57 -6.66 -6.39 18.81
C LEU A 57 -6.92 -6.95 17.41
N ALA A 58 -8.13 -7.44 17.19
CA ALA A 58 -8.70 -7.73 15.88
C ALA A 58 -9.93 -6.87 15.67
N VAL A 59 -10.00 -6.19 14.52
CA VAL A 59 -11.19 -5.48 14.06
C VAL A 59 -11.73 -6.21 12.84
N LEU A 60 -13.01 -6.57 12.88
CA LEU A 60 -13.68 -7.41 11.89
C LEU A 60 -14.96 -6.72 11.43
N VAL A 61 -15.20 -6.65 10.13
CA VAL A 61 -16.44 -6.09 9.59
C VAL A 61 -17.39 -7.23 9.23
N GLY A 62 -18.36 -7.42 10.10
CA GLY A 62 -19.45 -8.38 9.98
C GLY A 62 -20.48 -7.95 8.94
N VAL A 63 -21.02 -8.94 8.24
CA VAL A 63 -22.15 -8.76 7.31
C VAL A 63 -23.43 -9.09 8.06
N ASP A 64 -24.35 -8.14 8.14
CA ASP A 64 -25.68 -8.38 8.68
C ASP A 64 -26.57 -9.02 7.58
N PRO A 65 -26.96 -10.30 7.74
CA PRO A 65 -27.77 -10.98 6.73
C PRO A 65 -29.21 -10.43 6.67
N GLU A 66 -29.69 -9.80 7.73
CA GLU A 66 -31.05 -9.26 7.81
C GLU A 66 -31.13 -7.85 7.21
N CYS A 67 -30.02 -7.10 7.25
CA CYS A 67 -29.99 -5.72 6.79
C CYS A 67 -28.72 -5.40 5.99
N ALA A 68 -28.79 -5.53 4.66
CA ALA A 68 -27.70 -5.18 3.74
C ALA A 68 -27.21 -3.72 3.83
N ALA A 69 -28.02 -2.84 4.43
CA ALA A 69 -27.68 -1.44 4.68
C ALA A 69 -27.03 -1.20 6.05
N SER A 70 -26.80 -2.25 6.85
CA SER A 70 -26.19 -2.20 8.17
C SER A 70 -24.89 -3.00 8.15
N LEU A 71 -23.82 -2.41 8.67
CA LEU A 71 -22.54 -3.11 8.85
C LEU A 71 -22.16 -3.09 10.32
N GLN A 72 -21.56 -4.19 10.77
CA GLN A 72 -21.17 -4.39 12.15
C GLN A 72 -19.64 -4.42 12.25
N VAL A 73 -19.05 -3.45 12.94
CA VAL A 73 -17.62 -3.42 13.22
C VAL A 73 -17.39 -4.05 14.59
N HIS A 74 -16.86 -5.27 14.61
CA HIS A 74 -16.56 -6.01 15.82
C HIS A 74 -15.11 -5.76 16.26
N ILE A 75 -14.94 -5.45 17.53
CA ILE A 75 -13.64 -5.25 18.18
C ILE A 75 -13.39 -6.43 19.14
N ARG A 76 -12.43 -7.28 18.78
CA ARG A 76 -12.16 -8.57 19.43
C ARG A 76 -10.71 -8.69 19.89
N SER A 77 -10.47 -9.59 20.84
CA SER A 77 -9.12 -10.00 21.22
C SER A 77 -8.57 -11.04 20.23
N THR A 78 -7.32 -10.88 19.79
CA THR A 78 -6.61 -11.87 18.97
C THR A 78 -6.19 -13.11 19.74
N ILE A 79 -6.22 -13.06 21.08
CA ILE A 79 -5.88 -14.21 21.92
C ILE A 79 -7.11 -15.09 22.15
N THR A 80 -8.24 -14.48 22.48
CA THR A 80 -9.42 -15.22 22.94
C THR A 80 -10.55 -15.28 21.92
N GLY A 81 -10.56 -14.40 20.91
CA GLY A 81 -11.68 -14.21 19.99
C GLY A 81 -12.91 -13.52 20.62
N LEU A 82 -12.88 -13.24 21.93
CA LEU A 82 -13.96 -12.60 22.68
C LEU A 82 -13.94 -11.07 22.50
N PRO A 83 -14.98 -10.31 22.94
CA PRO A 83 -14.90 -8.85 23.03
C PRO A 83 -13.57 -8.35 23.60
N HIS A 84 -12.95 -7.38 22.94
CA HIS A 84 -11.68 -6.83 23.42
C HIS A 84 -11.86 -6.13 24.78
N PRO A 85 -11.06 -6.44 25.83
CA PRO A 85 -11.29 -5.93 27.18
C PRO A 85 -11.13 -4.42 27.32
N LEU A 86 -10.31 -3.79 26.47
CA LEU A 86 -10.11 -2.34 26.45
C LEU A 86 -11.18 -1.56 25.68
N ALA A 87 -12.04 -2.24 24.91
CA ALA A 87 -13.09 -1.57 24.17
C ALA A 87 -14.33 -1.40 25.06
N ARG A 88 -14.67 -0.15 25.40
CA ARG A 88 -15.95 0.16 26.06
C ARG A 88 -17.14 -0.33 25.23
N ARG A 89 -16.95 -0.41 23.91
CA ARG A 89 -17.90 -0.97 22.94
C ARG A 89 -17.20 -1.93 22.01
N SER A 90 -17.50 -3.21 22.14
CA SER A 90 -16.93 -4.23 21.26
C SER A 90 -17.65 -4.40 19.93
N LEU A 91 -18.76 -3.68 19.72
CA LEU A 91 -19.59 -3.72 18.53
C LEU A 91 -20.04 -2.30 18.20
N LEU A 92 -19.69 -1.83 17.01
CA LEU A 92 -20.18 -0.58 16.43
C LEU A 92 -21.07 -0.94 15.24
N THR A 93 -22.30 -0.45 15.22
CA THR A 93 -23.24 -0.68 14.12
C THR A 93 -23.35 0.58 13.30
N VAL A 94 -23.06 0.50 12.00
CA VAL A 94 -23.19 1.63 11.08
C VAL A 94 -24.35 1.34 10.13
N LYS A 95 -25.35 2.22 10.14
CA LYS A 95 -26.50 2.12 9.25
C LYS A 95 -26.35 3.14 8.14
N PHE A 96 -26.48 2.69 6.91
CA PHE A 96 -26.34 3.51 5.73
C PHE A 96 -27.66 3.64 4.98
N THR A 97 -27.78 4.70 4.18
CA THR A 97 -28.86 4.86 3.23
C THR A 97 -28.64 4.06 1.93
N ARG A 98 -27.42 3.55 1.72
CA ARG A 98 -26.96 2.87 0.50
C ARG A 98 -26.22 1.58 0.83
N SER A 99 -26.19 0.64 -0.11
CA SER A 99 -25.35 -0.55 -0.02
C SER A 99 -23.90 -0.21 -0.33
N TRP A 100 -22.97 -0.93 0.30
CA TRP A 100 -21.52 -0.80 0.08
C TRP A 100 -20.96 -2.10 -0.50
N SER A 101 -19.98 -1.99 -1.39
CA SER A 101 -19.37 -3.13 -2.07
C SER A 101 -17.99 -3.48 -1.53
N MET A 102 -17.27 -2.49 -1.00
CA MET A 102 -15.90 -2.62 -0.54
C MET A 102 -15.75 -1.96 0.83
N VAL A 103 -14.88 -2.54 1.63
CA VAL A 103 -14.53 -2.06 2.97
C VAL A 103 -13.01 -2.04 3.08
N GLY A 104 -12.45 -1.00 3.67
CA GLY A 104 -11.04 -0.92 3.98
C GLY A 104 -10.85 -0.54 5.46
N LEU A 105 -9.84 -1.11 6.11
CA LEU A 105 -9.58 -0.90 7.53
C LEU A 105 -8.13 -0.50 7.73
N ASP A 106 -7.88 0.41 8.67
CA ASP A 106 -6.55 0.58 9.25
C ASP A 106 -6.67 1.00 10.73
N ILE A 107 -5.65 0.69 11.51
CA ILE A 107 -5.56 0.96 12.95
C ILE A 107 -4.24 1.64 13.26
N MET A 108 -4.32 2.75 13.99
CA MET A 108 -3.19 3.46 14.56
C MET A 108 -3.46 3.74 16.04
N GLU A 109 -2.77 3.03 16.93
CA GLU A 109 -2.99 3.15 18.39
C GLU A 109 -4.47 2.94 18.76
N ASN A 110 -5.10 3.90 19.43
CA ASN A 110 -6.52 3.86 19.77
C ASN A 110 -7.45 4.30 18.62
N ILE A 111 -6.90 4.68 17.47
CA ILE A 111 -7.66 5.21 16.34
C ILE A 111 -7.93 4.09 15.31
N LEU A 112 -9.20 3.87 15.03
CA LEU A 112 -9.69 2.97 13.99
C LEU A 112 -10.31 3.79 12.86
N SER A 113 -9.83 3.60 11.64
CA SER A 113 -10.46 4.16 10.44
C SER A 113 -11.03 3.05 9.57
N VAL A 114 -12.26 3.25 9.12
CA VAL A 114 -12.97 2.31 8.24
C VAL A 114 -13.50 3.06 7.03
N LYS A 115 -13.07 2.64 5.84
CA LYS A 115 -13.63 3.05 4.55
C LYS A 115 -14.75 2.12 4.16
N PHE A 116 -15.83 2.68 3.67
CA PHE A 116 -16.92 2.01 2.97
C PHE A 116 -17.03 2.63 1.60
N SER A 117 -17.07 1.81 0.55
CA SER A 117 -17.11 2.32 -0.82
C SER A 117 -18.01 1.49 -1.73
N ASN A 118 -18.66 2.20 -2.65
CA ASN A 118 -19.58 1.62 -3.62
C ASN A 118 -19.05 1.94 -5.02
N ASN A 119 -18.50 0.92 -5.67
CA ASN A 119 -17.89 1.06 -6.99
C ASN A 119 -18.89 1.47 -8.08
N THR A 120 -20.15 1.04 -7.95
CA THR A 120 -21.18 1.32 -8.95
C THR A 120 -21.63 2.76 -8.88
N SER A 121 -21.84 3.31 -7.68
CA SER A 121 -22.23 4.71 -7.50
C SER A 121 -21.05 5.66 -7.35
N GLN A 122 -19.82 5.14 -7.30
CA GLN A 122 -18.59 5.92 -7.06
C GLN A 122 -18.76 6.87 -5.89
N THR A 123 -19.15 6.29 -4.76
CA THR A 123 -19.31 7.00 -3.50
C THR A 123 -18.47 6.30 -2.44
N TYR A 124 -18.00 7.06 -1.45
CA TYR A 124 -17.30 6.51 -0.31
C TYR A 124 -17.60 7.28 0.98
N GLU A 125 -17.45 6.58 2.10
CA GLU A 125 -17.47 7.11 3.46
C GLU A 125 -16.24 6.59 4.19
N VAL A 126 -15.48 7.45 4.85
CA VAL A 126 -14.41 7.07 5.77
C VAL A 126 -14.80 7.57 7.15
N LEU A 127 -14.98 6.63 8.06
CA LEU A 127 -15.36 6.89 9.44
C LEU A 127 -14.18 6.58 10.34
N THR A 128 -13.85 7.49 11.23
CA THR A 128 -12.72 7.36 12.15
C THR A 128 -13.23 7.41 13.58
N TRP A 129 -12.92 6.39 14.37
CA TRP A 129 -13.28 6.27 15.77
C TRP A 129 -12.04 6.21 16.65
N ASP A 130 -12.20 6.63 17.89
CA ASP A 130 -11.43 6.06 18.99
C ASP A 130 -12.11 4.74 19.37
N TRP A 131 -11.47 3.61 19.05
CA TRP A 131 -12.09 2.30 19.23
C TRP A 131 -12.18 1.90 20.71
N THR A 132 -11.36 2.50 21.58
CA THR A 132 -11.38 2.20 23.03
C THR A 132 -12.63 2.81 23.68
N SER A 133 -12.93 4.07 23.37
CA SER A 133 -14.11 4.79 23.89
C SER A 133 -15.37 4.53 23.07
N GLY A 134 -15.22 4.18 21.78
CA GLY A 134 -16.29 4.06 20.80
C GLY A 134 -16.79 5.40 20.26
N VAL A 135 -16.05 6.50 20.47
CA VAL A 135 -16.42 7.84 20.00
C VAL A 135 -16.02 8.01 18.53
N LEU A 136 -16.96 8.47 17.69
CA LEU A 136 -16.64 8.86 16.31
C LEU A 136 -15.88 10.20 16.33
N LEU A 137 -14.65 10.17 15.85
CA LEU A 137 -13.75 11.32 15.75
C LEU A 137 -13.97 12.12 14.47
N GLY A 138 -14.31 11.46 13.36
CA GLY A 138 -14.41 12.11 12.06
C GLY A 138 -15.19 11.31 11.02
N ARG A 139 -15.73 12.03 10.04
CA ARG A 139 -16.35 11.50 8.83
C ARG A 139 -15.77 12.21 7.62
N ILE A 140 -15.34 11.46 6.61
CA ILE A 140 -15.00 11.97 5.28
C ILE A 140 -15.94 11.30 4.30
N SER A 141 -16.57 12.06 3.41
CA SER A 141 -17.56 11.54 2.49
C SER A 141 -17.41 12.17 1.11
N SER A 142 -17.69 11.39 0.08
CA SER A 142 -17.80 11.87 -1.29
C SER A 142 -18.84 11.04 -2.04
N ASN A 143 -19.59 11.73 -2.90
CA ASN A 143 -20.61 11.15 -3.77
C ASN A 143 -20.19 11.11 -5.26
N ASN A 144 -18.91 11.42 -5.55
CA ASN A 144 -18.44 11.72 -6.89
C ASN A 144 -17.01 11.19 -7.14
N GLY A 145 -16.66 10.07 -6.51
CA GLY A 145 -15.29 9.56 -6.56
C GLY A 145 -15.06 8.22 -5.90
N ILE A 146 -13.80 7.80 -5.98
CA ILE A 146 -13.24 6.65 -5.28
C ILE A 146 -12.10 7.14 -4.39
N CYS A 147 -11.78 6.38 -3.35
CA CYS A 147 -10.62 6.66 -2.53
C CYS A 147 -9.99 5.40 -1.95
N ASP A 148 -8.78 5.59 -1.45
CA ASP A 148 -8.18 4.73 -0.47
C ASP A 148 -7.49 5.58 0.60
N PHE A 149 -7.18 5.03 1.76
CA PHE A 149 -6.62 5.82 2.86
C PHE A 149 -5.54 5.05 3.63
N THR A 150 -4.69 5.82 4.31
CA THR A 150 -3.74 5.31 5.32
C THR A 150 -3.45 6.40 6.35
N PHE A 151 -2.87 6.05 7.49
CA PHE A 151 -2.37 7.07 8.42
C PHE A 151 -1.01 7.62 7.96
N LEU A 152 -0.83 8.93 8.12
CA LEU A 152 0.47 9.57 7.98
C LEU A 152 1.20 9.67 9.33
N ASP A 153 0.44 9.81 10.40
CA ASP A 153 0.86 9.73 11.78
C ASP A 153 -0.40 9.54 12.67
N ARG A 154 -0.23 9.60 14.00
CA ARG A 154 -1.33 9.47 14.98
C ARG A 154 -2.39 10.58 14.94
N SER A 155 -2.16 11.65 14.20
CA SER A 155 -3.02 12.85 14.14
C SER A 155 -3.49 13.17 12.73
N HIS A 156 -3.00 12.45 11.72
CA HIS A 156 -3.29 12.74 10.33
C HIS A 156 -3.60 11.49 9.51
N LEU A 157 -4.70 11.56 8.77
CA LEU A 157 -5.05 10.61 7.72
C LEU A 157 -4.66 11.17 6.36
N VAL A 158 -4.13 10.30 5.50
CA VAL A 158 -3.96 10.58 4.07
C VAL A 158 -5.05 9.85 3.31
N LEU A 159 -5.82 10.60 2.55
CA LEU A 159 -6.79 10.10 1.60
C LEU A 159 -6.23 10.27 0.19
N TYR A 160 -6.04 9.17 -0.52
CA TYR A 160 -5.78 9.18 -1.94
C TYR A 160 -7.12 9.09 -2.65
N SER A 161 -7.48 10.09 -3.45
CA SER A 161 -8.82 10.20 -4.03
C SER A 161 -8.77 10.49 -5.52
N ALA A 162 -9.71 9.91 -6.27
CA ALA A 162 -10.00 10.28 -7.64
C ALA A 162 -11.47 10.70 -7.75
N THR A 163 -11.73 11.84 -8.39
CA THR A 163 -13.07 12.43 -8.52
C THR A 163 -13.38 12.79 -9.97
N HIS A 164 -14.68 12.99 -10.26
CA HIS A 164 -15.14 13.51 -11.54
C HIS A 164 -14.65 14.94 -11.78
N ASP A 165 -14.41 15.27 -13.04
CA ASP A 165 -14.19 16.66 -13.45
C ASP A 165 -15.55 17.36 -13.58
N GLU A 166 -15.94 18.12 -12.54
CA GLU A 166 -17.22 18.84 -12.47
C GLU A 166 -17.48 19.74 -13.68
N SER A 167 -16.41 20.25 -14.31
CA SER A 167 -16.54 21.16 -15.45
C SER A 167 -17.00 20.46 -16.73
N SER A 168 -16.79 19.15 -16.83
CA SER A 168 -16.99 18.38 -18.06
C SER A 168 -18.38 17.75 -18.18
N GLY A 169 -19.09 17.57 -17.07
CA GLY A 169 -20.32 16.77 -17.00
C GLY A 169 -20.11 15.27 -17.28
N ASP A 170 -18.86 14.82 -17.46
CA ASP A 170 -18.49 13.41 -17.66
C ASP A 170 -18.28 12.72 -16.31
N LEU A 171 -18.71 11.46 -16.21
CA LEU A 171 -18.52 10.60 -15.04
C LEU A 171 -17.14 9.92 -15.01
N ALA A 172 -16.20 10.39 -15.84
CA ALA A 172 -14.84 9.89 -15.80
C ALA A 172 -14.05 10.49 -14.63
N LEU A 173 -13.43 9.61 -13.84
CA LEU A 173 -12.53 9.97 -12.74
C LEU A 173 -11.21 10.49 -13.30
N ARG A 174 -10.98 11.80 -13.25
CA ARG A 174 -9.80 12.45 -13.86
C ARG A 174 -9.05 13.39 -12.92
N SER A 175 -9.69 13.85 -11.86
CA SER A 175 -9.05 14.69 -10.84
C SER A 175 -8.50 13.78 -9.74
N ILE A 176 -7.17 13.72 -9.61
CA ILE A 176 -6.49 12.85 -8.65
C ILE A 176 -5.77 13.74 -7.62
N SER A 177 -5.92 13.41 -6.34
CA SER A 177 -5.27 14.16 -5.26
C SER A 177 -4.89 13.26 -4.08
N LEU A 178 -3.87 13.69 -3.34
CA LEU A 178 -3.61 13.24 -1.97
C LEU A 178 -4.08 14.32 -1.01
N GLN A 179 -4.97 13.98 -0.08
CA GLN A 179 -5.55 14.90 0.87
C GLN A 179 -5.15 14.50 2.29
N ILE A 180 -4.72 15.46 3.11
CA ILE A 180 -4.41 15.25 4.52
C ILE A 180 -5.55 15.78 5.37
N PHE A 181 -6.11 14.93 6.22
CA PHE A 181 -7.13 15.27 7.21
C PHE A 181 -6.53 15.23 8.60
N ALA A 182 -6.79 16.26 9.41
CA ALA A 182 -6.48 16.22 10.83
C ALA A 182 -7.55 15.38 11.56
N ILE A 183 -7.10 14.47 12.41
CA ILE A 183 -7.96 13.65 13.25
C ILE A 183 -8.29 14.46 14.50
N PRO A 184 -9.57 14.77 14.77
CA PRO A 184 -9.94 15.55 15.94
C PRO A 184 -9.57 14.83 17.24
N VAL A 185 -8.96 15.56 18.17
CA VAL A 185 -8.73 15.09 19.53
C VAL A 185 -9.97 15.37 20.35
N VAL A 186 -10.60 14.32 20.90
CA VAL A 186 -11.73 14.49 21.80
C VAL A 186 -11.21 14.82 23.20
N LEU A 187 -11.51 16.04 23.66
CA LEU A 187 -11.39 16.39 25.07
C LEU A 187 -12.61 15.79 25.78
N GLU A 188 -12.37 15.06 26.88
CA GLU A 188 -13.20 14.01 27.50
C GLU A 188 -14.66 14.33 27.93
N ASP A 189 -15.30 15.40 27.45
CA ASP A 189 -16.54 15.93 28.02
C ASP A 189 -17.80 15.76 27.15
N ARG A 190 -17.78 14.86 26.15
CA ARG A 190 -19.03 14.50 25.43
C ARG A 190 -19.80 13.49 26.26
N GLY A 191 -20.73 14.02 27.05
CA GLY A 191 -21.69 13.26 27.87
C GLY A 191 -22.28 12.05 27.14
N ASP A 192 -22.51 10.98 27.91
CA ASP A 192 -22.97 9.64 27.51
C ASP A 192 -23.62 9.56 26.13
N LEU A 193 -22.80 9.39 25.09
CA LEU A 193 -23.25 9.03 23.75
C LEU A 193 -23.67 7.56 23.77
N THR A 194 -24.73 7.19 24.50
CA THR A 194 -25.08 5.80 24.89
C THR A 194 -25.22 4.79 23.75
N ASN A 195 -25.39 5.24 22.50
CA ASN A 195 -25.73 4.33 21.41
C ASN A 195 -24.50 4.00 20.55
N ALA A 196 -24.20 2.71 20.40
CA ALA A 196 -23.21 2.17 19.46
C ALA A 196 -23.73 2.10 18.01
N HIS A 197 -24.79 2.86 17.71
CA HIS A 197 -25.45 2.92 16.42
C HIS A 197 -25.14 4.26 15.78
N PHE A 198 -24.49 4.21 14.62
CA PHE A 198 -24.06 5.37 13.87
C PHE A 198 -24.88 5.46 12.58
N ASP A 199 -25.48 6.61 12.37
CA ASP A 199 -26.01 7.03 11.08
C ASP A 199 -25.04 8.09 10.52
N PRO A 200 -24.18 7.75 9.55
CA PRO A 200 -23.15 8.65 9.04
C PRO A 200 -23.72 9.99 8.59
N ASP A 201 -24.92 9.99 8.02
CA ASP A 201 -25.58 11.20 7.49
C ASP A 201 -25.88 12.25 8.58
N GLY A 202 -25.92 11.84 9.85
CA GLY A 202 -26.05 12.74 11.00
C GLY A 202 -24.75 13.43 11.45
N TYR A 203 -23.59 13.10 10.87
CA TYR A 203 -22.28 13.62 11.27
C TYR A 203 -21.71 14.60 10.24
N PRO A 204 -21.02 15.68 10.70
CA PRO A 204 -20.39 16.64 9.81
C PRO A 204 -19.23 16.01 9.03
N ILE A 205 -19.08 16.41 7.78
CA ILE A 205 -17.98 15.99 6.91
C ILE A 205 -16.75 16.85 7.22
N LEU A 206 -15.62 16.20 7.47
CA LEU A 206 -14.33 16.86 7.66
C LEU A 206 -13.83 17.46 6.34
N SER A 207 -13.18 18.61 6.43
CA SER A 207 -12.43 19.20 5.31
C SER A 207 -10.95 18.84 5.43
N PRO A 208 -10.23 18.63 4.31
CA PRO A 208 -8.80 18.39 4.36
C PRO A 208 -8.06 19.66 4.82
N VAL A 209 -6.99 19.48 5.58
CA VAL A 209 -6.07 20.56 5.95
C VAL A 209 -5.18 20.94 4.76
N LEU A 210 -4.77 19.93 3.99
CA LEU A 210 -3.86 20.08 2.86
C LEU A 210 -4.29 19.16 1.72
N THR A 211 -4.31 19.67 0.50
CA THR A 211 -4.57 18.90 -0.72
C THR A 211 -3.39 19.03 -1.65
N PHE A 212 -2.82 17.90 -2.05
CA PHE A 212 -1.73 17.79 -3.00
C PHE A 212 -2.30 17.29 -4.33
N GLU A 213 -2.34 18.16 -5.32
CA GLU A 213 -2.85 17.79 -6.65
C GLU A 213 -1.82 16.91 -7.38
N LEU A 214 -2.29 15.80 -7.96
CA LEU A 214 -1.51 14.99 -8.89
C LEU A 214 -1.66 15.52 -10.32
N PRO A 215 -0.79 15.10 -11.27
CA PRO A 215 -0.89 15.55 -12.65
C PRO A 215 -2.24 15.19 -13.28
N GLN A 216 -2.82 16.14 -14.02
CA GLN A 216 -4.13 15.95 -14.65
C GLN A 216 -4.08 14.88 -15.74
N LEU A 217 -5.06 13.98 -15.76
CA LEU A 217 -5.22 13.01 -16.83
C LEU A 217 -5.60 13.68 -18.15
N HIS A 218 -5.14 13.10 -19.25
CA HIS A 218 -5.63 13.48 -20.58
C HIS A 218 -7.10 13.08 -20.73
N ALA A 219 -7.90 13.83 -21.49
CA ALA A 219 -9.34 13.61 -21.64
C ALA A 219 -9.72 12.19 -22.15
N LEU A 220 -8.80 11.54 -22.86
CA LEU A 220 -8.96 10.16 -23.36
C LEU A 220 -8.72 9.07 -22.30
N TYR A 221 -8.35 9.45 -21.08
CA TYR A 221 -8.05 8.54 -19.99
C TYR A 221 -8.91 8.84 -18.77
N SER A 222 -9.11 7.82 -17.95
CA SER A 222 -9.74 7.92 -16.63
C SER A 222 -9.12 6.90 -15.67
N VAL A 223 -9.24 7.12 -14.37
CA VAL A 223 -8.87 6.12 -13.36
C VAL A 223 -9.74 4.87 -13.52
N TYR A 224 -9.15 3.70 -13.42
CA TYR A 224 -9.82 2.41 -13.60
C TYR A 224 -10.17 1.75 -12.27
N GLY A 225 -11.42 1.94 -11.83
CA GLY A 225 -11.98 1.22 -10.68
C GLY A 225 -11.24 1.45 -9.35
N GLU A 226 -11.83 0.97 -8.26
CA GLU A 226 -11.24 1.16 -6.93
C GLU A 226 -10.15 0.14 -6.61
N SER A 227 -10.24 -1.10 -7.12
CA SER A 227 -9.27 -2.15 -6.78
C SER A 227 -7.84 -1.74 -7.09
N SER A 228 -7.65 -1.00 -8.18
CA SER A 228 -6.34 -0.60 -8.69
C SER A 228 -5.99 0.87 -8.41
N PHE A 229 -6.66 1.45 -7.41
CA PHE A 229 -6.46 2.79 -6.90
C PHE A 229 -6.26 2.71 -5.38
N LEU A 230 -5.02 2.49 -4.97
CA LEU A 230 -4.68 2.13 -3.59
C LEU A 230 -3.59 3.04 -3.03
N VAL A 231 -3.62 3.27 -1.72
CA VAL A 231 -2.52 3.84 -0.95
C VAL A 231 -2.14 2.89 0.16
N ARG A 232 -0.85 2.56 0.24
CA ARG A 232 -0.31 1.63 1.23
C ARG A 232 0.87 2.24 1.95
N SER A 233 0.99 1.89 3.21
CA SER A 233 2.18 2.14 4.00
C SER A 233 2.24 1.07 5.08
N ASP A 234 3.22 0.18 5.00
CA ASP A 234 3.46 -0.85 6.01
C ASP A 234 4.94 -0.76 6.42
N PRO A 235 5.29 -0.54 7.69
CA PRO A 235 4.36 -0.16 8.74
C PRO A 235 3.61 1.11 8.40
N THR A 236 2.42 1.23 8.96
CA THR A 236 1.71 2.50 8.99
C THR A 236 2.60 3.55 9.68
N PRO A 237 2.90 4.69 9.04
CA PRO A 237 3.72 5.77 9.56
C PRO A 237 3.33 6.22 10.97
N GLY A 238 4.34 6.41 11.84
CA GLY A 238 4.13 6.77 13.24
C GLY A 238 3.93 5.57 14.18
N ARG A 239 3.66 4.37 13.65
CA ARG A 239 3.54 3.16 14.45
C ARG A 239 4.92 2.64 14.88
N ILE A 240 5.06 2.37 16.17
CA ILE A 240 6.28 1.76 16.72
C ILE A 240 6.18 0.23 16.58
N ILE A 241 6.90 -0.35 15.62
CA ILE A 241 7.02 -1.81 15.53
C ILE A 241 8.12 -2.31 16.47
N TYR A 242 7.76 -3.20 17.39
CA TYR A 242 8.72 -3.97 18.18
C TYR A 242 8.90 -5.35 17.55
N VAL A 243 9.81 -5.50 16.60
CA VAL A 243 10.19 -6.84 16.12
C VAL A 243 11.46 -7.28 16.82
N ALA A 244 11.41 -8.43 17.49
CA ALA A 244 12.54 -9.09 18.17
C ALA A 244 13.70 -9.53 17.24
N SER A 245 13.71 -9.10 15.97
CA SER A 245 14.75 -9.46 15.00
C SER A 245 14.84 -8.41 13.88
N ALA A 246 15.63 -7.36 14.10
CA ALA A 246 16.30 -6.55 13.07
C ALA A 246 15.47 -5.91 11.94
N ALA A 247 14.15 -5.80 12.07
CA ALA A 247 13.37 -4.93 11.20
C ALA A 247 13.53 -3.50 11.73
N PHE A 248 14.49 -2.75 11.19
CA PHE A 248 14.60 -1.32 11.41
C PHE A 248 13.36 -0.65 10.80
N ALA A 249 12.27 -0.55 11.56
CA ALA A 249 11.22 0.41 11.29
C ALA A 249 11.83 1.78 11.55
N CYS A 250 12.43 2.37 10.51
CA CYS A 250 12.95 3.72 10.62
C CYS A 250 11.74 4.65 10.69
N SER A 251 11.35 5.04 11.91
CA SER A 251 10.22 5.96 12.16
C SER A 251 10.33 7.26 11.36
N HIS A 252 11.54 7.60 10.92
CA HIS A 252 11.85 8.80 10.15
C HIS A 252 11.70 8.63 8.62
N ALA A 253 11.58 7.39 8.11
CA ALA A 253 11.53 7.09 6.68
C ALA A 253 10.10 6.81 6.22
N ILE A 254 9.22 7.80 6.41
CA ILE A 254 7.82 7.71 6.02
C ILE A 254 7.73 7.66 4.49
N THR A 255 7.17 6.57 3.97
CA THR A 255 6.98 6.35 2.54
C THR A 255 5.56 5.86 2.32
N LEU A 256 4.86 6.49 1.37
CA LEU A 256 3.56 6.04 0.90
C LEU A 256 3.73 5.42 -0.48
N GLY A 257 3.18 4.22 -0.66
CA GLY A 257 3.09 3.56 -1.94
C GLY A 257 1.70 3.75 -2.53
N LEU A 258 1.60 4.36 -3.71
CA LEU A 258 0.35 4.48 -4.46
C LEU A 258 0.34 3.54 -5.65
N THR A 259 -0.85 3.02 -5.93
CA THR A 259 -1.17 2.30 -7.15
C THR A 259 -2.16 3.14 -7.94
N LEU A 260 -1.91 3.31 -9.24
CA LEU A 260 -2.81 4.01 -10.15
C LEU A 260 -2.92 3.26 -11.46
N THR A 261 -4.07 2.67 -11.75
CA THR A 261 -4.38 2.24 -13.12
C THR A 261 -5.23 3.28 -13.81
N ILE A 262 -4.81 3.67 -15.01
CA ILE A 262 -5.62 4.48 -15.91
C ILE A 262 -6.01 3.66 -17.14
N ARG A 263 -7.24 3.87 -17.61
CA ARG A 263 -7.81 3.23 -18.79
C ARG A 263 -8.01 4.28 -19.88
N GLY A 264 -7.47 4.01 -21.07
CA GLY A 264 -7.73 4.79 -22.27
C GLY A 264 -9.02 4.38 -22.98
N THR A 265 -9.55 5.24 -23.86
CA THR A 265 -10.75 4.98 -24.67
C THR A 265 -10.71 3.68 -25.48
N HIS A 266 -9.52 3.24 -25.90
CA HIS A 266 -9.31 2.01 -26.66
C HIS A 266 -9.11 0.75 -25.79
N GLY A 267 -9.41 0.82 -24.49
CA GLY A 267 -9.21 -0.30 -23.55
C GLY A 267 -7.74 -0.56 -23.22
N MET A 268 -6.84 0.36 -23.58
CA MET A 268 -5.44 0.31 -23.16
C MET A 268 -5.34 0.68 -21.68
N TYR A 269 -4.62 -0.12 -20.91
CA TYR A 269 -4.37 0.13 -19.49
C TYR A 269 -2.92 0.57 -19.29
N HIS A 270 -2.72 1.52 -18.38
CA HIS A 270 -1.40 1.89 -17.88
C HIS A 270 -1.40 1.78 -16.37
N TYR A 271 -0.44 1.02 -15.85
CA TYR A 271 -0.30 0.74 -14.43
C TYR A 271 0.85 1.56 -13.88
N TYR A 272 0.56 2.48 -12.97
CA TYR A 272 1.56 3.30 -12.33
C TYR A 272 1.76 2.88 -10.89
N ARG A 273 3.03 2.78 -10.52
CA ARG A 273 3.48 2.72 -9.14
C ARG A 273 4.06 4.07 -8.78
N VAL A 274 3.53 4.70 -7.73
CA VAL A 274 4.02 6.01 -7.27
C VAL A 274 4.51 5.87 -5.85
N ILE A 275 5.76 6.24 -5.61
CA ILE A 275 6.33 6.28 -4.27
C ILE A 275 6.39 7.73 -3.83
N VAL A 276 5.82 8.03 -2.67
CA VAL A 276 5.74 9.38 -2.11
C VAL A 276 6.48 9.44 -0.79
N SER A 277 7.34 10.45 -0.64
CA SER A 277 8.04 10.73 0.60
C SER A 277 7.12 11.44 1.58
N GLY A 278 6.72 10.76 2.65
CA GLY A 278 5.93 11.38 3.70
C GLY A 278 6.66 12.47 4.46
N PHE A 279 8.01 12.46 4.47
CA PHE A 279 8.80 13.58 4.98
C PHE A 279 8.50 14.89 4.25
N HIS A 280 8.36 14.84 2.92
CA HIS A 280 8.00 16.04 2.14
C HIS A 280 6.57 16.49 2.44
N LEU A 281 5.63 15.54 2.59
CA LEU A 281 4.25 15.85 2.96
C LEU A 281 4.17 16.54 4.33
N LEU A 282 4.86 16.00 5.34
CA LEU A 282 4.92 16.59 6.69
C LEU A 282 5.55 17.98 6.69
N LYS A 283 6.60 18.21 5.89
CA LYS A 283 7.22 19.54 5.76
C LYS A 283 6.22 20.59 5.27
N HIS A 284 5.36 20.25 4.30
CA HIS A 284 4.30 21.16 3.86
C HIS A 284 3.22 21.32 4.92
N LEU A 285 2.85 20.24 5.61
CA LEU A 285 1.87 20.27 6.69
C LEU A 285 2.29 21.19 7.85
N GLU A 286 3.57 21.20 8.23
CA GLU A 286 4.15 22.12 9.24
C GLU A 286 4.03 23.60 8.85
N GLN A 287 3.99 23.89 7.55
CA GLN A 287 3.90 25.25 7.00
C GLN A 287 2.46 25.71 6.81
N CYS A 288 1.49 24.79 6.86
CA CYS A 288 0.09 25.10 6.62
C CYS A 288 -0.56 25.83 7.79
N LYS A 289 -1.38 26.84 7.48
CA LYS A 289 -2.25 27.48 8.46
C LYS A 289 -3.45 26.56 8.71
N ARG A 290 -3.87 26.45 9.97
CA ARG A 290 -4.92 25.48 10.39
C ARG A 290 -6.34 25.88 10.01
N ASP A 291 -6.56 27.11 9.56
CA ASP A 291 -7.92 27.67 9.42
C ASP A 291 -8.58 27.41 8.06
N ALA A 292 -7.82 26.97 7.05
CA ALA A 292 -8.33 26.72 5.71
C ALA A 292 -7.58 25.59 5.00
N THR A 293 -8.27 24.87 4.12
CA THR A 293 -7.65 23.91 3.21
C THR A 293 -6.65 24.63 2.30
N THR A 294 -5.39 24.23 2.39
CA THR A 294 -4.36 24.67 1.44
C THR A 294 -4.32 23.67 0.27
N VAL A 295 -4.30 24.16 -0.97
CA VAL A 295 -4.18 23.32 -2.17
C VAL A 295 -2.83 23.59 -2.81
N LEU A 296 -2.02 22.54 -2.99
CA LEU A 296 -0.70 22.61 -3.59
C LEU A 296 -0.73 21.94 -4.97
N PRO A 297 -0.50 22.69 -6.06
CA PRO A 297 -0.41 22.13 -7.39
C PRO A 297 0.84 21.25 -7.53
N TRP A 298 0.82 20.30 -8.46
CA TRP A 298 1.92 19.36 -8.69
C TRP A 298 3.31 20.01 -8.76
N SER A 299 3.43 21.16 -9.42
CA SER A 299 4.69 21.88 -9.62
C SER A 299 5.36 22.34 -8.32
N GLU A 300 4.62 22.45 -7.22
CA GLU A 300 5.15 22.94 -5.94
C GLU A 300 5.68 21.83 -5.03
N TRP A 301 5.18 20.60 -5.17
CA TRP A 301 5.48 19.50 -4.24
C TRP A 301 5.92 18.21 -4.94
N GLY A 302 5.33 17.88 -6.09
CA GLY A 302 5.30 16.53 -6.64
C GLY A 302 6.64 16.04 -7.17
N GLU A 303 7.37 16.89 -7.90
CA GLU A 303 8.59 16.48 -8.60
C GLU A 303 9.65 15.90 -7.65
N GLN A 304 9.88 16.54 -6.50
CA GLN A 304 10.91 16.09 -5.53
C GLN A 304 10.37 15.07 -4.52
N ALA A 305 9.07 15.13 -4.22
CA ALA A 305 8.45 14.26 -3.22
C ALA A 305 8.11 12.87 -3.75
N THR A 306 8.10 12.67 -5.07
CA THR A 306 7.59 11.44 -5.68
C THR A 306 8.57 10.75 -6.63
N ARG A 307 8.38 9.44 -6.82
CA ARG A 307 8.93 8.67 -7.94
C ARG A 307 7.83 7.88 -8.61
N TRP A 308 7.64 8.09 -9.90
CA TRP A 308 6.70 7.34 -10.72
C TRP A 308 7.43 6.24 -11.49
N SER A 309 6.78 5.09 -11.60
CA SER A 309 7.19 3.99 -12.45
C SER A 309 5.98 3.45 -13.21
N LEU A 310 6.19 3.06 -14.47
CA LEU A 310 5.20 2.34 -15.25
C LEU A 310 5.46 0.84 -15.10
N GLU A 311 4.45 0.10 -14.67
CA GLU A 311 4.52 -1.36 -14.52
C GLU A 311 3.92 -2.03 -15.77
N ASN A 312 4.51 -3.15 -16.18
CA ASN A 312 4.05 -3.91 -17.34
C ASN A 312 2.84 -4.80 -17.00
N THR A 313 2.74 -5.21 -15.75
CA THR A 313 1.64 -6.02 -15.23
C THR A 313 0.72 -5.18 -14.37
N GLY A 314 -0.54 -5.62 -14.30
CA GLY A 314 -1.48 -5.04 -13.35
C GLY A 314 -0.94 -5.15 -11.92
N PRO A 315 -1.33 -4.23 -11.04
CA PRO A 315 -0.94 -4.31 -9.65
C PRO A 315 -1.58 -5.54 -8.98
N ASP A 316 -0.79 -6.27 -8.22
CA ASP A 316 -1.31 -7.28 -7.30
C ASP A 316 -1.93 -6.56 -6.09
N ASP A 317 -3.16 -6.09 -6.27
CA ASP A 317 -3.87 -5.21 -5.33
C ASP A 317 -4.15 -5.86 -3.96
N TRP A 318 -4.09 -7.19 -3.91
CA TRP A 318 -4.37 -8.01 -2.73
C TRP A 318 -3.15 -8.22 -1.83
N ILE A 319 -1.95 -7.80 -2.24
CA ILE A 319 -0.70 -7.97 -1.47
C ILE A 319 -0.06 -6.64 -1.06
N CYS A 320 0.53 -6.61 0.15
CA CYS A 320 1.36 -5.52 0.61
C CYS A 320 2.79 -5.61 0.03
N TRP A 321 3.04 -4.83 -1.01
CA TRP A 321 4.34 -4.80 -1.70
C TRP A 321 5.36 -3.85 -1.06
N ILE A 322 5.00 -3.10 -0.01
CA ILE A 322 5.84 -2.10 0.65
C ILE A 322 6.19 -2.51 2.09
N SER A 323 7.42 -2.21 2.52
CA SER A 323 7.95 -2.41 3.88
C SER A 323 8.87 -1.25 4.26
N GLY A 324 8.28 -0.25 4.90
CA GLY A 324 8.85 1.06 5.18
C GLY A 324 9.21 1.74 3.86
N PRO A 325 10.49 2.13 3.66
CA PRO A 325 10.94 2.72 2.42
C PRO A 325 11.26 1.70 1.31
N ARG A 326 11.01 0.41 1.53
CA ARG A 326 11.39 -0.66 0.58
C ARG A 326 10.18 -1.22 -0.15
N TYR A 327 10.37 -1.51 -1.43
CA TYR A 327 9.41 -2.13 -2.34
C TYR A 327 10.06 -3.34 -3.00
N VAL A 328 9.30 -4.43 -3.19
CA VAL A 328 9.75 -5.59 -3.96
C VAL A 328 9.21 -5.54 -5.39
N VAL A 329 10.09 -5.77 -6.37
CA VAL A 329 9.76 -5.88 -7.79
C VAL A 329 10.08 -7.29 -8.26
N ALA A 330 9.11 -7.96 -8.85
CA ALA A 330 9.29 -9.22 -9.54
C ALA A 330 9.28 -8.99 -11.06
N ASN A 331 10.30 -9.47 -11.76
CA ASN A 331 10.38 -9.36 -13.21
C ASN A 331 10.39 -10.75 -13.80
N HIS A 332 9.45 -11.01 -14.69
CA HIS A 332 9.42 -12.26 -15.43
C HIS A 332 10.66 -12.38 -16.30
N LEU A 333 11.35 -13.50 -16.17
CA LEU A 333 12.46 -13.86 -17.04
C LEU A 333 11.91 -14.51 -18.33
N SER A 334 12.79 -14.84 -19.27
CA SER A 334 12.40 -15.48 -20.54
C SER A 334 11.66 -16.80 -20.35
N HIS A 335 11.80 -17.45 -19.19
CA HIS A 335 11.05 -18.65 -18.84
C HIS A 335 9.81 -18.28 -18.00
N PRO A 336 8.60 -18.72 -18.39
CA PRO A 336 7.33 -18.23 -17.82
C PRO A 336 7.17 -18.50 -16.32
N TRP A 337 7.88 -19.50 -15.81
CA TRP A 337 7.80 -19.94 -14.41
C TRP A 337 8.89 -19.36 -13.53
N THR A 338 9.72 -18.45 -14.05
CA THR A 338 10.82 -17.87 -13.30
C THR A 338 10.78 -16.36 -13.26
N VAL A 339 11.09 -15.81 -12.08
CA VAL A 339 11.19 -14.37 -11.87
C VAL A 339 12.55 -14.00 -11.28
N SER A 340 13.00 -12.78 -11.58
CA SER A 340 14.07 -12.11 -10.86
C SER A 340 13.47 -11.13 -9.87
N LEU A 341 13.95 -11.18 -8.63
CA LEU A 341 13.51 -10.30 -7.56
C LEU A 341 14.47 -9.15 -7.37
N SER A 342 13.91 -7.97 -7.17
CA SER A 342 14.66 -6.79 -6.75
C SER A 342 13.97 -6.06 -5.63
N VAL A 343 14.78 -5.40 -4.82
CA VAL A 343 14.31 -4.52 -3.76
C VAL A 343 14.70 -3.10 -4.11
N VAL A 344 13.70 -2.24 -4.23
CA VAL A 344 13.85 -0.80 -4.41
C VAL A 344 13.75 -0.15 -3.03
N ASP A 345 14.76 0.60 -2.63
CA ASP A 345 14.88 1.24 -1.31
C ASP A 345 14.96 2.77 -1.46
N PHE A 346 13.99 3.47 -0.89
CA PHE A 346 13.88 4.92 -0.87
C PHE A 346 14.50 5.56 0.38
N HIS A 347 15.18 4.78 1.23
CA HIS A 347 15.78 5.30 2.45
C HIS A 347 16.96 6.24 2.14
N THR A 348 16.79 7.53 2.40
CA THR A 348 17.78 8.58 2.08
C THR A 348 19.17 8.33 2.67
N PRO A 349 19.34 7.90 3.94
CA PRO A 349 20.65 7.54 4.48
C PRO A 349 21.36 6.43 3.70
N THR A 350 20.65 5.36 3.30
CA THR A 350 21.22 4.28 2.48
C THR A 350 21.74 4.80 1.14
N ILE A 351 21.04 5.77 0.56
CA ILE A 351 21.38 6.40 -0.72
C ILE A 351 22.61 7.31 -0.57
N ARG A 352 22.69 8.11 0.51
CA ARG A 352 23.79 9.07 0.74
C ARG A 352 25.10 8.40 1.16
N CYS A 353 25.03 7.37 2.00
CA CYS A 353 26.22 6.69 2.52
C CYS A 353 26.98 5.88 1.47
N ARG A 354 26.41 5.71 0.27
CA ARG A 354 27.09 5.14 -0.89
C ARG A 354 27.24 6.24 -1.92
N PRO A 355 28.22 7.16 -1.79
CA PRO A 355 28.60 7.98 -2.91
C PRO A 355 28.82 7.01 -4.07
N SER A 356 28.12 7.25 -5.19
CA SER A 356 28.35 6.51 -6.43
C SER A 356 29.87 6.38 -6.54
N PRO A 357 30.44 5.16 -6.48
CA PRO A 357 31.86 5.02 -6.71
C PRO A 357 32.09 5.73 -8.02
N ALA A 358 32.86 6.81 -8.00
CA ALA A 358 33.31 7.40 -9.23
C ALA A 358 34.11 6.27 -9.89
N SER A 359 33.50 5.56 -10.84
CA SER A 359 34.21 4.69 -11.77
C SER A 359 35.18 3.70 -11.09
N HIS A 360 34.68 2.81 -10.24
CA HIS A 360 35.23 1.45 -10.27
C HIS A 360 34.44 0.72 -11.36
N ASP A 361 34.87 0.98 -12.59
CA ASP A 361 34.47 0.24 -13.77
C ASP A 361 34.64 -1.25 -13.48
N PHE A 362 33.52 -1.93 -13.24
CA PHE A 362 33.36 -3.24 -13.83
C PHE A 362 33.61 -3.04 -15.32
N GLN A 363 34.60 -3.76 -15.86
CA GLN A 363 35.04 -3.70 -17.24
C GLN A 363 33.87 -3.87 -18.23
N LEU A 364 33.17 -2.79 -18.54
CA LEU A 364 32.41 -2.63 -19.76
C LEU A 364 33.39 -2.03 -20.77
N SER A 365 34.02 -2.92 -21.52
CA SER A 365 34.85 -2.58 -22.66
C SER A 365 34.03 -1.79 -23.68
N SER A 366 34.05 -0.45 -23.61
CA SER A 366 33.74 0.36 -24.78
C SER A 366 34.40 1.73 -24.63
N ARG A 367 35.46 1.91 -25.42
CA ARG A 367 36.05 3.20 -25.75
C ARG A 367 34.96 4.07 -26.38
N GLN A 368 34.55 5.15 -25.70
CA GLN A 368 34.16 6.38 -26.39
C GLN A 368 34.32 7.57 -25.45
N SER A 369 35.42 8.29 -25.67
CA SER A 369 35.71 9.59 -25.09
C SER A 369 34.78 10.63 -25.72
N GLY A 370 33.88 11.20 -24.92
CA GLY A 370 33.00 12.29 -25.31
C GLY A 370 32.49 13.01 -24.06
N ALA A 371 32.42 14.34 -24.12
CA ALA A 371 32.06 15.29 -23.07
C ALA A 371 30.86 14.85 -22.18
N PRO A 372 30.74 15.34 -20.93
CA PRO A 372 29.64 14.99 -20.03
C PRO A 372 28.30 15.42 -20.64
N LYS A 373 27.65 14.49 -21.32
CA LYS A 373 26.29 14.65 -21.82
C LYS A 373 25.39 14.95 -20.63
N CYS A 374 24.57 16.00 -20.76
CA CYS A 374 23.43 16.25 -19.90
C CYS A 374 22.73 14.91 -19.65
N ARG A 375 22.57 14.51 -18.38
CA ARG A 375 21.97 13.22 -18.02
C ARG A 375 20.56 13.17 -18.61
N GLU A 376 20.40 12.38 -19.67
CA GLU A 376 19.13 12.19 -20.36
C GLU A 376 18.10 11.66 -19.36
N ALA A 377 16.90 12.25 -19.38
CA ALA A 377 15.78 11.75 -18.60
C ALA A 377 15.50 10.29 -18.99
N LEU A 378 15.06 9.48 -18.04
CA LEU A 378 14.68 8.10 -18.34
C LEU A 378 13.44 8.12 -19.23
N SER A 379 13.61 7.68 -20.48
CA SER A 379 12.54 7.59 -21.48
C SER A 379 11.62 6.40 -21.23
N ASP A 380 12.13 5.36 -20.58
CA ASP A 380 11.34 4.26 -20.03
C ASP A 380 11.20 4.44 -18.50
N PRO A 381 9.99 4.78 -18.01
CA PRO A 381 9.75 4.95 -16.59
C PRO A 381 9.72 3.63 -15.80
N SER A 382 9.77 2.46 -16.45
CA SER A 382 9.68 1.17 -15.75
C SER A 382 10.90 0.90 -14.86
N PHE A 383 10.67 0.36 -13.66
CA PHE A 383 11.74 -0.21 -12.84
C PHE A 383 12.48 -1.35 -13.57
N SER A 384 11.81 -2.05 -14.49
CA SER A 384 12.41 -3.09 -15.34
C SER A 384 13.49 -2.56 -16.29
N SER A 385 13.54 -1.26 -16.57
CA SER A 385 14.59 -0.66 -17.41
C SER A 385 15.94 -0.56 -16.68
N PHE A 386 15.96 -0.66 -15.35
CA PHE A 386 17.18 -0.53 -14.56
C PHE A 386 17.97 -1.84 -14.42
N TYR A 387 17.48 -2.92 -15.03
CA TYR A 387 18.13 -4.21 -15.01
C TYR A 387 19.33 -4.20 -15.96
N PRO A 388 20.47 -4.77 -15.56
CA PRO A 388 21.56 -4.99 -16.49
C PRO A 388 21.04 -5.92 -17.60
N SER A 389 21.10 -5.46 -18.85
CA SER A 389 20.76 -6.24 -20.04
C SER A 389 21.44 -7.62 -20.04
N ASP A 390 22.64 -7.68 -19.45
CA ASP A 390 23.51 -8.86 -19.41
C ASP A 390 22.99 -9.97 -18.48
N VAL A 391 22.02 -9.68 -17.59
CA VAL A 391 21.39 -10.72 -16.77
C VAL A 391 20.59 -11.71 -17.62
N HIS A 392 20.04 -11.26 -18.75
CA HIS A 392 19.24 -12.11 -19.62
C HIS A 392 20.07 -13.05 -20.51
N SER A 393 21.34 -12.74 -20.80
CA SER A 393 22.13 -13.55 -21.73
C SER A 393 22.86 -14.73 -21.08
N GLU A 394 23.25 -14.63 -19.80
CA GLU A 394 24.08 -15.66 -19.16
C GLU A 394 23.30 -16.74 -18.40
N ALA A 395 22.02 -16.50 -18.05
CA ALA A 395 21.20 -17.48 -17.33
C ALA A 395 20.95 -18.78 -18.13
N ALA A 396 21.25 -18.80 -19.43
CA ALA A 396 21.06 -19.95 -20.30
C ALA A 396 22.28 -20.91 -20.37
N SER A 397 23.43 -20.58 -19.76
CA SER A 397 24.58 -21.50 -19.73
C SER A 397 24.64 -22.26 -18.41
N GLU A 398 24.10 -23.48 -18.38
CA GLU A 398 23.96 -24.36 -17.19
C GLU A 398 25.30 -24.89 -16.58
N GLY A 399 26.44 -24.22 -16.80
CA GLY A 399 27.77 -24.79 -16.55
C GLY A 399 28.63 -24.20 -15.42
N SER A 400 28.33 -23.02 -14.86
CA SER A 400 29.25 -22.36 -13.90
C SER A 400 28.65 -22.22 -12.50
N SER A 401 28.96 -23.18 -11.60
CA SER A 401 28.38 -23.31 -10.26
C SER A 401 28.88 -22.33 -9.18
N SER A 402 29.72 -21.33 -9.51
CA SER A 402 30.31 -20.43 -8.51
C SER A 402 29.76 -19.00 -8.47
N SER A 403 28.87 -18.60 -9.40
CA SER A 403 28.43 -17.20 -9.53
C SER A 403 27.04 -16.84 -8.95
N ASP A 404 26.31 -17.79 -8.38
CA ASP A 404 24.90 -17.64 -7.93
C ASP A 404 24.66 -16.65 -6.77
N ASN A 405 25.71 -16.04 -6.23
CA ASN A 405 25.62 -15.08 -5.12
C ASN A 405 25.93 -13.62 -5.51
N VAL A 406 26.05 -13.32 -6.80
CA VAL A 406 26.25 -11.93 -7.24
C VAL A 406 24.94 -11.14 -7.12
N ALA A 407 25.02 -10.02 -6.39
CA ALA A 407 23.96 -9.03 -6.32
C ALA A 407 24.42 -7.73 -6.98
N PHE A 408 23.57 -7.16 -7.82
CA PHE A 408 23.79 -5.86 -8.44
C PHE A 408 23.06 -4.79 -7.65
N ALA A 409 23.69 -3.62 -7.51
CA ALA A 409 23.07 -2.47 -6.88
C ALA A 409 23.25 -1.24 -7.77
N LYS A 410 22.17 -0.52 -8.02
CA LYS A 410 22.18 0.76 -8.75
C LYS A 410 21.52 1.83 -7.90
N VAL A 411 22.11 3.01 -7.87
CA VAL A 411 21.56 4.18 -7.20
C VAL A 411 21.07 5.16 -8.25
N VAL A 412 19.83 5.62 -8.10
CA VAL A 412 19.21 6.65 -8.94
C VAL A 412 19.01 7.88 -8.06
N ASP A 413 19.79 8.92 -8.33
CA ASP A 413 19.75 10.15 -7.56
C ASP A 413 18.62 11.09 -8.00
N SER A 414 18.46 12.21 -7.29
CA SER A 414 17.47 13.24 -7.62
C SER A 414 17.78 13.98 -8.92
N ASN A 415 19.01 13.90 -9.42
CA ASN A 415 19.41 14.53 -10.67
C ASN A 415 18.98 13.70 -11.88
N THR A 416 18.51 12.46 -11.67
CA THR A 416 18.04 11.55 -12.72
C THR A 416 16.50 11.47 -12.65
N PRO A 417 15.78 12.34 -13.39
CA PRO A 417 14.33 12.36 -13.35
C PRO A 417 13.74 11.19 -14.15
N THR A 418 12.54 10.80 -13.75
CA THR A 418 11.65 9.99 -14.59
C THR A 418 10.69 10.93 -15.30
N LEU A 419 10.67 10.92 -16.63
CA LEU A 419 9.71 11.67 -17.44
C LEU A 419 8.48 10.81 -17.69
N THR A 420 7.30 11.31 -17.31
CA THR A 420 6.02 10.62 -17.56
C THR A 420 5.18 11.42 -18.55
N THR A 421 4.77 10.76 -19.63
CA THR A 421 3.99 11.37 -20.73
C THR A 421 2.67 10.65 -21.00
N ARG A 422 2.64 9.32 -20.84
CA ARG A 422 1.49 8.49 -21.23
C ARG A 422 0.30 8.73 -20.31
N GLY A 423 -0.87 9.04 -20.88
CA GLY A 423 -2.11 9.17 -20.14
C GLY A 423 -2.36 10.51 -19.44
N PHE A 424 -1.40 11.43 -19.43
CA PHE A 424 -1.49 12.73 -18.77
C PHE A 424 -1.62 13.87 -19.77
N LYS A 425 -2.24 14.96 -19.34
CA LYS A 425 -2.48 16.15 -20.18
C LYS A 425 -1.17 16.87 -20.53
N THR A 426 -0.25 16.93 -19.57
CA THR A 426 1.08 17.52 -19.71
C THR A 426 2.12 16.52 -19.22
N GLU A 427 3.29 16.53 -19.84
CA GLU A 427 4.42 15.78 -19.33
C GLU A 427 4.87 16.34 -17.97
N PHE A 428 5.40 15.48 -17.12
CA PHE A 428 5.92 15.87 -15.82
C PHE A 428 7.09 14.99 -15.38
N PHE A 429 7.86 15.50 -14.42
CA PHE A 429 9.01 14.82 -13.85
C PHE A 429 8.74 14.34 -12.43
N SER A 430 9.42 13.25 -12.05
CA SER A 430 9.53 12.79 -10.67
C SER A 430 10.98 12.42 -10.35
N ARG A 431 11.45 12.73 -9.13
CA ARG A 431 12.88 12.78 -8.76
C ARG A 431 13.20 12.20 -7.39
N LEU A 432 12.25 11.57 -6.68
CA LEU A 432 12.55 10.96 -5.39
C LEU A 432 13.64 9.88 -5.57
N PRO A 433 14.81 10.01 -4.91
CA PRO A 433 15.94 9.13 -5.17
C PRO A 433 15.70 7.74 -4.58
N PHE A 434 16.32 6.72 -5.16
CA PHE A 434 16.23 5.35 -4.69
C PHE A 434 17.48 4.53 -4.99
N ARG A 435 17.59 3.39 -4.32
CA ARG A 435 18.57 2.34 -4.61
C ARG A 435 17.82 1.06 -4.97
N ILE A 436 18.14 0.47 -6.11
CA ILE A 436 17.64 -0.86 -6.48
C ILE A 436 18.73 -1.90 -6.27
N VAL A 437 18.37 -3.03 -5.67
CA VAL A 437 19.25 -4.19 -5.50
C VAL A 437 18.59 -5.41 -6.12
N THR A 438 19.28 -6.04 -7.08
CA THR A 438 18.81 -7.21 -7.81
C THR A 438 19.74 -8.36 -7.54
N ARG A 439 19.20 -9.51 -7.15
CA ARG A 439 20.00 -10.74 -7.05
C ARG A 439 19.91 -11.49 -8.38
N LYS A 440 21.06 -11.93 -8.92
CA LYS A 440 21.14 -12.76 -10.12
C LYS A 440 20.76 -14.22 -9.80
N ARG A 441 19.52 -14.42 -9.37
CA ARG A 441 18.95 -15.74 -9.06
C ARG A 441 17.54 -15.78 -9.61
N ALA A 442 17.23 -16.85 -10.34
CA ALA A 442 15.87 -17.17 -10.72
C ALA A 442 15.12 -17.75 -9.52
N TYR A 443 13.91 -17.25 -9.30
CA TYR A 443 12.97 -17.77 -8.32
C TYR A 443 11.78 -18.36 -9.06
N THR A 444 11.08 -19.31 -8.44
CA THR A 444 9.79 -19.79 -8.94
C THR A 444 8.81 -18.64 -8.97
N THR A 445 7.90 -18.64 -9.94
CA THR A 445 6.80 -17.66 -9.98
C THR A 445 5.84 -17.93 -8.83
N HIS A 446 5.34 -16.85 -8.26
CA HIS A 446 4.33 -16.82 -7.20
C HIS A 446 3.20 -15.92 -7.70
N ASP A 447 1.98 -16.09 -7.20
CA ASP A 447 0.85 -15.20 -7.52
C ASP A 447 1.09 -13.79 -6.96
N GLY A 448 1.92 -13.69 -5.92
CA GLY A 448 2.23 -12.43 -5.28
C GLY A 448 3.56 -12.43 -4.56
N TRP A 449 4.22 -11.28 -4.57
CA TRP A 449 5.45 -11.02 -3.83
C TRP A 449 5.26 -9.91 -2.80
N LEU A 450 5.48 -10.24 -1.55
CA LEU A 450 5.42 -9.33 -0.41
C LEU A 450 6.83 -9.05 0.11
N ILE A 451 6.99 -7.93 0.82
CA ILE A 451 8.18 -7.67 1.62
C ILE A 451 7.74 -7.26 3.03
N ASN A 452 8.40 -7.78 4.06
CA ASN A 452 8.21 -7.34 5.45
C ASN A 452 9.51 -7.48 6.22
N GLY A 453 9.98 -6.36 6.78
CA GLY A 453 11.28 -6.31 7.45
C GLY A 453 12.38 -6.86 6.53
N ASN A 454 13.07 -7.91 6.96
CA ASN A 454 14.14 -8.54 6.18
C ASN A 454 13.68 -9.81 5.48
N HIS A 455 12.40 -9.95 5.16
CA HIS A 455 11.85 -11.08 4.45
C HIS A 455 11.16 -10.63 3.16
N ILE A 456 11.39 -11.38 2.09
CA ILE A 456 10.53 -11.39 0.90
C ILE A 456 9.67 -12.65 1.00
N ILE A 457 8.38 -12.55 0.74
CA ILE A 457 7.44 -13.66 0.86
C ILE A 457 6.79 -13.87 -0.51
N GLY A 458 6.96 -15.05 -1.08
CA GLY A 458 6.22 -15.50 -2.25
C GLY A 458 4.95 -16.23 -1.81
N VAL A 459 3.81 -15.84 -2.36
CA VAL A 459 2.53 -16.50 -2.13
C VAL A 459 2.22 -17.39 -3.33
N GLU A 460 2.10 -18.69 -3.11
CA GLU A 460 1.94 -19.65 -4.19
C GLU A 460 0.62 -19.50 -4.95
N PRO A 461 0.59 -19.96 -6.22
CA PRO A 461 -0.57 -19.84 -7.05
C PRO A 461 -1.81 -20.49 -6.49
N TRP A 462 -2.94 -19.82 -6.66
CA TRP A 462 -4.22 -20.46 -6.44
C TRP A 462 -4.47 -21.51 -7.53
N ASP A 463 -4.32 -22.79 -7.19
CA ASP A 463 -4.76 -23.90 -8.04
C ASP A 463 -6.29 -23.87 -8.17
N SER A 464 -6.77 -23.07 -9.11
CA SER A 464 -8.19 -22.98 -9.49
C SER A 464 -8.70 -24.23 -10.20
N GLN A 465 -7.81 -25.15 -10.58
CA GLN A 465 -8.15 -26.30 -11.43
C GLN A 465 -8.47 -27.59 -10.67
N GLY A 466 -8.21 -27.68 -9.37
CA GLY A 466 -8.58 -28.83 -8.55
C GLY A 466 -9.87 -28.57 -7.78
N GLY A 467 -10.99 -29.18 -8.15
CA GLY A 467 -12.29 -29.07 -7.47
C GLY A 467 -12.34 -29.62 -6.02
N GLY A 468 -11.20 -29.68 -5.33
CA GLY A 468 -11.07 -30.02 -3.92
C GLY A 468 -10.37 -28.89 -3.17
N PHE A 469 -11.00 -28.36 -2.12
CA PHE A 469 -10.54 -27.28 -1.24
C PHE A 469 -9.27 -27.59 -0.41
N GLN A 470 -8.43 -28.54 -0.82
CA GLN A 470 -7.25 -29.01 -0.10
C GLN A 470 -5.91 -28.63 -0.78
N ALA A 471 -5.85 -27.50 -1.48
CA ALA A 471 -4.55 -26.92 -1.83
C ALA A 471 -3.83 -26.56 -0.52
N SER A 472 -2.69 -27.19 -0.26
CA SER A 472 -1.75 -26.75 0.76
C SER A 472 -1.21 -25.40 0.31
N GLU A 473 -1.75 -24.33 0.86
CA GLU A 473 -1.25 -22.98 0.60
C GLU A 473 0.12 -22.84 1.25
N ALA A 474 1.16 -23.10 0.47
CA ALA A 474 2.52 -22.86 0.90
C ALA A 474 2.88 -21.40 0.64
N ILE A 475 3.56 -20.81 1.61
CA ILE A 475 4.24 -19.53 1.46
C ILE A 475 5.73 -19.82 1.42
N SER A 476 6.43 -19.14 0.51
CA SER A 476 7.89 -19.20 0.44
C SER A 476 8.48 -17.98 1.11
N ILE A 477 9.25 -18.17 2.18
CA ILE A 477 9.88 -17.08 2.94
C ILE A 477 11.36 -17.00 2.61
N TYR A 478 11.81 -15.88 2.06
CA TYR A 478 13.19 -15.60 1.71
C TYR A 478 13.77 -14.52 2.61
N LYS A 479 14.77 -14.88 3.44
CA LYS A 479 15.46 -13.92 4.31
C LYS A 479 16.51 -13.11 3.55
N LEU A 480 16.38 -11.79 3.58
CA LEU A 480 17.37 -10.84 3.10
C LEU A 480 18.60 -10.90 4.02
N ARG A 481 19.77 -11.16 3.43
CA ARG A 481 21.04 -11.08 4.15
C ARG A 481 21.50 -9.63 4.14
N VAL A 482 21.62 -9.03 5.32
CA VAL A 482 22.35 -7.77 5.48
C VAL A 482 23.83 -8.12 5.39
N SER A 483 24.51 -7.67 4.35
CA SER A 483 25.97 -7.71 4.35
C SER A 483 26.45 -6.77 5.45
N THR A 484 26.90 -7.32 6.58
CA THR A 484 27.74 -6.56 7.51
C THR A 484 29.01 -6.23 6.74
N ILE A 485 29.11 -4.98 6.30
CA ILE A 485 30.36 -4.44 5.80
C ILE A 485 31.17 -4.19 7.07
N GLU A 486 32.05 -5.12 7.41
CA GLU A 486 33.09 -4.92 8.44
C GLU A 486 34.14 -3.90 7.96
#